data_AF-A0A0H4PI01-F1
#
_entry.id   AF-A0A0H4PI01-F1
#
_cell.length_a   1.000
_cell.length_b   1.000
_cell.length_c   1.000
_cell.angle_alpha   90.00
_cell.angle_beta   90.00
_cell.angle_gamma   90.00
#
_symmetry.space_group_name_H-M   'P 1'
#
loop_
_entity.id
_entity.type
_entity.pdbx_description
1 polymer ?
#
loop_
_entity_poly.entity_id
_entity_poly.type
_entity_poly.pdbx_seq_one_letter_code
_entity_poly.pdbx_strand_id
1 'polypeptide(L)'
;MWQKLFNSLLNRWVKIALWFYFSKIEVKGKWKPYKNNPIVIVSNHQNALLDPLLIATYIDLKPHFLSRASVFKNPIIAKILTFIRMVPVYRIRDGFGSIQGNKSSFSFCESVLQKQGKILLFPEGNHSLKRQVRPLSKGFTRIVAGALMQDPEMDLKILPIGLNFQAHQKSGTKVLLEVGEPIAAKEYMGQEKALVRKVQNELQKLTLHLPEDNYENALIKLLRTDTDLTTFRTDSTPTTSKPVVRQKNAHPKWKNRLFKAMHLPLWLVWAWIKPKIKDTVFYGTIKFCLGLVATPIYYLLVFILIYSFASLNTAIVCILLMLLSLKINRNWYNEGEEALI
;
A
#
# COMPACT_ATOMS: atom_id res chain seq x y z
N MET A 1 14.17 -16.81 -15.86
CA MET A 1 13.44 -15.99 -16.86
C MET A 1 11.94 -15.88 -16.54
N TRP A 2 11.23 -17.01 -16.40
CA TRP A 2 9.79 -17.08 -16.11
C TRP A 2 9.31 -16.27 -14.90
N GLN A 3 10.01 -16.36 -13.76
CA GLN A 3 9.66 -15.59 -12.56
C GLN A 3 9.69 -14.07 -12.80
N LYS A 4 10.65 -13.57 -13.60
CA LYS A 4 10.75 -12.13 -13.91
C LYS A 4 9.59 -11.70 -14.81
N LEU A 5 9.26 -12.51 -15.82
CA LEU A 5 8.14 -12.26 -16.73
C LEU A 5 6.81 -12.26 -15.97
N PHE A 6 6.54 -13.31 -15.19
CA PHE A 6 5.33 -13.41 -14.38
C PHE A 6 5.17 -12.21 -13.45
N ASN A 7 6.20 -11.85 -12.69
CA ASN A 7 6.14 -10.71 -11.78
C ASN A 7 5.95 -9.38 -12.53
N SER A 8 6.47 -9.24 -13.75
CA SER A 8 6.23 -8.05 -14.59
C SER A 8 4.78 -7.96 -15.07
N LEU A 9 4.18 -9.09 -15.45
CA LEU A 9 2.76 -9.15 -15.85
C LEU A 9 1.84 -8.90 -14.64
N LEU A 10 2.13 -9.56 -13.52
CA LEU A 10 1.42 -9.34 -12.26
C LEU A 10 1.50 -7.87 -11.82
N ASN A 11 2.68 -7.24 -11.92
CA ASN A 11 2.85 -5.83 -11.58
C ASN A 11 1.97 -4.93 -12.44
N ARG A 12 1.94 -5.14 -13.77
CA ARG A 12 1.07 -4.40 -14.68
C ARG A 12 -0.41 -4.60 -14.35
N TRP A 13 -0.81 -5.83 -14.07
CA TRP A 13 -2.17 -6.17 -13.68
C TRP A 13 -2.61 -5.48 -12.39
N VAL A 14 -1.79 -5.58 -11.35
CA VAL A 14 -2.01 -4.89 -10.07
C VAL A 14 -2.06 -3.37 -10.28
N LYS A 15 -1.20 -2.80 -11.12
CA LYS A 15 -1.18 -1.37 -11.42
C LYS A 15 -2.49 -0.89 -12.05
N ILE A 16 -3.05 -1.67 -12.98
CA ILE A 16 -4.36 -1.39 -13.60
C ILE A 16 -5.46 -1.45 -12.53
N ALA A 17 -5.47 -2.49 -11.69
CA ALA A 17 -6.44 -2.61 -10.61
C ALA A 17 -6.35 -1.43 -9.62
N LEU A 18 -5.13 -0.99 -9.26
CA LEU A 18 -4.92 0.18 -8.40
C LEU A 18 -5.43 1.47 -9.07
N TRP A 19 -5.25 1.60 -10.38
CA TRP A 19 -5.78 2.73 -11.14
C TRP A 19 -7.32 2.76 -11.15
N PHE A 20 -7.99 1.60 -11.19
CA PHE A 20 -9.44 1.54 -10.99
C PHE A 20 -9.84 1.81 -9.53
N TYR A 21 -9.02 1.36 -8.57
CA TYR A 21 -9.29 1.49 -7.15
C TYR A 21 -9.20 2.92 -6.64
N PHE A 22 -8.12 3.66 -6.95
CA PHE A 22 -7.91 5.03 -6.47
C PHE A 22 -8.47 6.06 -7.46
N SER A 23 -8.90 7.24 -6.98
CA SER A 23 -9.28 8.34 -7.87
C SER A 23 -8.06 8.92 -8.59
N LYS A 24 -6.97 9.07 -7.84
CA LYS A 24 -5.68 9.59 -8.29
C LYS A 24 -4.55 8.98 -7.46
N ILE A 25 -3.47 8.58 -8.13
CA ILE A 25 -2.23 8.11 -7.50
C ILE A 25 -1.14 9.08 -7.93
N GLU A 26 -0.59 9.81 -6.96
CA GLU A 26 0.51 10.74 -7.19
C GLU A 26 1.81 10.17 -6.64
N VAL A 27 2.92 10.47 -7.32
CA VAL A 27 4.26 10.13 -6.85
C VAL A 27 5.09 11.41 -6.88
N LYS A 28 5.70 11.75 -5.74
CA LYS A 28 6.64 12.88 -5.58
C LYS A 28 8.01 12.37 -5.15
N GLY A 29 9.06 13.15 -5.42
CA GLY A 29 10.45 12.82 -5.10
C GLY A 29 11.18 12.02 -6.19
N LYS A 30 12.44 11.68 -5.93
CA LYS A 30 13.35 11.07 -6.92
C LYS A 30 13.92 9.75 -6.38
N TRP A 31 13.73 8.66 -7.12
CA TRP A 31 14.38 7.37 -6.84
C TRP A 31 15.16 6.80 -8.03
N LYS A 32 14.83 7.25 -9.25
CA LYS A 32 15.42 6.75 -10.50
C LYS A 32 16.96 6.85 -10.54
N PRO A 33 17.61 7.91 -10.02
CA PRO A 33 19.07 7.98 -9.98
C PRO A 33 19.71 6.81 -9.21
N TYR A 34 19.04 6.31 -8.17
CA TYR A 34 19.53 5.26 -7.29
C TYR A 34 19.14 3.85 -7.75
N LYS A 35 18.52 3.69 -8.92
CA LYS A 35 17.98 2.39 -9.39
C LYS A 35 19.04 1.26 -9.42
N ASN A 36 20.32 1.61 -9.55
CA ASN A 36 21.43 0.66 -9.63
C ASN A 36 22.06 0.37 -8.27
N ASN A 37 21.78 1.18 -7.23
CA ASN A 37 22.25 0.94 -5.87
C ASN A 37 21.53 -0.24 -5.21
N PRO A 38 22.11 -0.84 -4.16
CA PRO A 38 21.33 -1.65 -3.23
C PRO A 38 20.48 -0.72 -2.37
N ILE A 39 19.19 -1.05 -2.21
CA ILE A 39 18.24 -0.19 -1.50
C ILE A 39 17.44 -0.98 -0.47
N VAL A 40 17.40 -0.45 0.75
CA VAL A 40 16.37 -0.79 1.75
C VAL A 40 15.28 0.26 1.72
N ILE A 41 14.14 -0.07 1.14
CA ILE A 41 12.96 0.79 1.13
C ILE A 41 12.25 0.63 2.48
N VAL A 42 11.98 1.76 3.14
CA VAL A 42 11.27 1.83 4.42
C VAL A 42 10.06 2.74 4.28
N SER A 43 8.91 2.30 4.80
CA SER A 43 7.65 3.04 4.65
C SER A 43 6.78 2.92 5.91
N ASN A 44 5.91 3.90 6.13
CA ASN A 44 4.79 3.78 7.07
C ASN A 44 3.78 2.71 6.58
N HIS A 45 2.98 2.16 7.50
CA HIS A 45 2.07 1.04 7.20
C HIS A 45 0.66 1.28 7.73
N GLN A 46 -0.26 1.68 6.86
CA GLN A 46 -1.61 2.08 7.25
C GLN A 46 -2.72 1.31 6.56
N ASN A 47 -2.45 0.65 5.42
CA ASN A 47 -3.48 0.03 4.59
C ASN A 47 -3.16 -1.42 4.22
N ALA A 48 -2.39 -2.09 5.08
CA ALA A 48 -2.04 -3.51 4.98
C ALA A 48 -1.56 -3.90 3.57
N LEU A 49 -2.39 -4.56 2.74
CA LEU A 49 -1.98 -5.03 1.41
C LEU A 49 -1.73 -3.90 0.40
N LEU A 50 -2.45 -2.78 0.49
CA LEU A 50 -2.34 -1.72 -0.52
C LEU A 50 -0.98 -1.01 -0.48
N ASP A 51 -0.38 -0.89 0.70
CA ASP A 51 0.90 -0.21 0.91
C ASP A 51 2.04 -0.82 0.06
N PRO A 52 2.38 -2.12 0.17
CA PRO A 52 3.42 -2.72 -0.64
C PRO A 52 3.09 -2.74 -2.13
N LEU A 53 1.80 -2.87 -2.51
CA LEU A 53 1.41 -2.91 -3.91
C LEU A 53 1.57 -1.55 -4.60
N LEU A 54 1.26 -0.45 -3.91
CA LEU A 54 1.51 0.90 -4.40
C LEU A 54 2.99 1.12 -4.65
N ILE A 55 3.85 0.79 -3.67
CA ILE A 55 5.30 0.91 -3.84
C ILE A 55 5.78 0.01 -4.98
N ALA A 56 5.35 -1.26 -5.03
CA ALA A 56 5.78 -2.21 -6.05
C ALA A 56 5.48 -1.74 -7.49
N THR A 57 4.34 -1.08 -7.71
CA THR A 57 3.84 -0.74 -9.06
C THR A 57 4.15 0.69 -9.51
N TYR A 58 4.40 1.60 -8.57
CA TYR A 58 4.70 3.02 -8.85
C TYR A 58 6.16 3.38 -8.61
N ILE A 59 6.86 2.64 -7.75
CA ILE A 59 8.30 2.79 -7.47
C ILE A 59 9.01 1.60 -8.11
N ASP A 60 9.42 1.74 -9.36
CA ASP A 60 10.00 0.66 -10.21
C ASP A 60 11.42 0.21 -9.77
N LEU A 61 11.54 -0.21 -8.51
CA LEU A 61 12.75 -0.76 -7.88
C LEU A 61 12.69 -2.27 -7.70
N LYS A 62 11.52 -2.88 -7.92
CA LYS A 62 11.27 -4.34 -7.92
C LYS A 62 11.83 -5.06 -6.67
N PRO A 63 11.52 -4.59 -5.44
CA PRO A 63 12.12 -5.12 -4.22
C PRO A 63 11.66 -6.54 -3.88
N HIS A 64 12.39 -7.21 -2.98
CA HIS A 64 11.88 -8.31 -2.18
C HIS A 64 11.09 -7.77 -0.98
N PHE A 65 9.95 -8.38 -0.66
CA PHE A 65 9.01 -7.85 0.33
C PHE A 65 9.09 -8.62 1.64
N LEU A 66 9.49 -7.98 2.71
CA LEU A 66 9.48 -8.60 4.03
C LEU A 66 8.05 -8.59 4.58
N SER A 67 7.51 -9.77 4.90
CA SER A 67 6.15 -9.93 5.38
C SER A 67 6.08 -10.92 6.55
N ARG A 68 4.97 -10.88 7.31
CA ARG A 68 4.79 -11.69 8.52
C ARG A 68 4.90 -13.18 8.22
N ALA A 69 5.73 -13.90 8.97
CA ALA A 69 5.91 -15.34 8.78
C ALA A 69 4.60 -16.15 8.92
N SER A 70 3.60 -15.65 9.66
CA SER A 70 2.31 -16.31 9.82
C SER A 70 1.52 -16.52 8.52
N VAL A 71 1.80 -15.76 7.44
CA VAL A 71 1.17 -15.99 6.12
C VAL A 71 1.80 -17.14 5.34
N PHE A 72 2.97 -17.63 5.77
CA PHE A 72 3.74 -18.71 5.13
C PHE A 72 3.48 -20.08 5.76
N LYS A 73 2.50 -20.21 6.67
CA LYS A 73 2.21 -21.49 7.37
C LYS A 73 1.85 -22.63 6.42
N ASN A 74 1.12 -22.33 5.34
CA ASN A 74 0.76 -23.31 4.33
C ASN A 74 1.90 -23.43 3.29
N PRO A 75 2.49 -24.62 3.06
CA PRO A 75 3.62 -24.79 2.15
C PRO A 75 3.35 -24.38 0.69
N ILE A 76 2.12 -24.55 0.20
CA ILE A 76 1.74 -24.16 -1.16
C ILE A 76 1.70 -22.64 -1.25
N ILE A 77 1.06 -21.99 -0.28
CA ILE A 77 1.02 -20.52 -0.18
C ILE A 77 2.44 -19.97 -0.04
N ALA A 78 3.28 -20.55 0.81
CA ALA A 78 4.67 -20.15 0.98
C ALA A 78 5.47 -20.19 -0.34
N LYS A 79 5.33 -21.26 -1.14
CA LYS A 79 5.97 -21.34 -2.47
C LYS A 79 5.52 -20.20 -3.40
N ILE A 80 4.22 -19.90 -3.42
CA ILE A 80 3.66 -18.80 -4.23
C ILE A 80 4.20 -17.46 -3.75
N LEU A 81 4.18 -17.19 -2.45
CA LEU A 81 4.67 -15.94 -1.86
C LEU A 81 6.17 -15.73 -2.13
N THR A 82 6.99 -16.77 -1.98
CA THR A 82 8.42 -16.73 -2.32
C THR A 82 8.63 -16.50 -3.82
N PHE A 83 7.79 -17.10 -4.68
CA PHE A 83 7.85 -16.87 -6.13
C PHE A 83 7.58 -15.41 -6.52
N ILE A 84 6.70 -14.72 -5.78
CA ILE A 84 6.45 -13.28 -5.92
C ILE A 84 7.36 -12.40 -5.04
N ARG A 85 8.53 -12.93 -4.63
CA ARG A 85 9.62 -12.25 -3.92
C ARG A 85 9.30 -11.83 -2.48
N MET A 86 8.37 -12.50 -1.81
CA MET A 86 8.14 -12.26 -0.39
C MET A 86 9.10 -13.07 0.48
N VAL A 87 9.53 -12.47 1.58
CA VAL A 87 10.47 -13.03 2.56
C VAL A 87 9.78 -13.04 3.92
N PRO A 88 9.72 -14.18 4.62
CA PRO A 88 9.08 -14.26 5.94
C PRO A 88 9.90 -13.55 7.01
N VAL A 89 9.23 -12.83 7.91
CA VAL A 89 9.82 -12.21 9.09
C VAL A 89 9.01 -12.58 10.32
N TYR A 90 9.71 -13.03 11.34
CA TYR A 90 9.16 -13.48 12.62
C TYR A 90 9.17 -12.34 13.62
N ARG A 91 8.04 -12.10 14.29
CA ARG A 91 7.93 -11.10 15.34
C ARG A 91 7.92 -11.79 16.70
N ILE A 92 8.33 -11.07 17.75
CA ILE A 92 8.31 -11.58 19.13
C ILE A 92 6.92 -12.09 19.52
N ARG A 93 5.86 -11.43 19.06
CA ARG A 93 4.45 -11.81 19.29
C ARG A 93 4.05 -13.15 18.67
N ASP A 94 4.82 -13.63 17.68
CA ASP A 94 4.59 -14.91 17.03
C ASP A 94 5.32 -16.07 17.79
N GLY A 95 6.04 -15.74 18.88
CA GLY A 95 6.73 -16.68 19.80
C GLY A 95 8.24 -16.46 19.83
N PHE A 96 8.86 -16.38 21.01
CA PHE A 96 10.30 -16.10 21.18
C PHE A 96 11.22 -17.08 20.42
N GLY A 97 10.88 -18.38 20.42
CA GLY A 97 11.64 -19.42 19.69
C GLY A 97 11.61 -19.27 18.17
N SER A 98 10.63 -18.54 17.61
CA SER A 98 10.52 -18.33 16.17
C SER A 98 11.48 -17.27 15.62
N ILE A 99 12.07 -16.44 16.50
CA ILE A 99 13.00 -15.36 16.12
C ILE A 99 14.28 -15.91 15.50
N GLN A 100 14.67 -17.15 15.82
CA GLN A 100 15.81 -17.81 15.20
C GLN A 100 15.63 -17.96 13.68
N GLY A 101 14.37 -18.06 13.21
CA GLY A 101 14.02 -18.05 11.80
C GLY A 101 14.32 -16.73 11.08
N ASN A 102 14.53 -15.62 11.80
CA ASN A 102 14.97 -14.37 11.16
C ASN A 102 16.42 -14.43 10.68
N LYS A 103 17.26 -15.32 11.21
CA LYS A 103 18.67 -15.42 10.77
C LYS A 103 18.74 -15.71 9.26
N SER A 104 18.02 -16.74 8.80
CA SER A 104 18.00 -17.11 7.37
C SER A 104 17.37 -16.03 6.50
N SER A 105 16.26 -15.42 6.95
CA SER A 105 15.62 -14.32 6.23
C SER A 105 16.51 -13.09 6.11
N PHE A 106 17.26 -12.74 7.16
CA PHE A 106 18.18 -11.60 7.16
C PHE A 106 19.38 -11.88 6.27
N SER A 107 20.02 -13.06 6.38
CA SER A 107 21.11 -13.45 5.48
C SER A 107 20.68 -13.51 4.02
N PHE A 108 19.44 -13.92 3.74
CA PHE A 108 18.87 -13.83 2.39
C PHE A 108 18.79 -12.36 1.93
N CYS A 109 18.26 -11.46 2.76
CA CYS A 109 18.17 -10.04 2.44
C CYS A 109 19.55 -9.40 2.23
N GLU A 110 20.52 -9.73 3.07
CA GLU A 110 21.92 -9.32 2.92
C GLU A 110 22.47 -9.77 1.56
N SER A 111 22.26 -11.05 1.19
CA SER A 111 22.68 -11.57 -0.12
C SER A 111 21.99 -10.88 -1.31
N VAL A 112 20.74 -10.43 -1.13
CA VAL A 112 20.02 -9.63 -2.14
C VAL A 112 20.69 -8.28 -2.29
N LEU A 113 21.04 -7.60 -1.19
CA LEU A 113 21.71 -6.29 -1.20
C LEU A 113 23.12 -6.40 -1.80
N GLN A 114 23.90 -7.42 -1.45
CA GLN A 114 25.22 -7.70 -2.07
C GLN A 114 25.15 -7.80 -3.59
N LYS A 115 24.03 -8.31 -4.13
CA LYS A 115 23.77 -8.42 -5.58
C LYS A 115 23.12 -7.15 -6.17
N GLN A 116 23.30 -5.99 -5.54
CA GLN A 116 22.69 -4.71 -5.93
C GLN A 116 21.15 -4.77 -5.96
N GLY A 117 20.56 -5.70 -5.21
CA GLY A 117 19.13 -5.91 -5.09
C GLY A 117 18.46 -4.92 -4.15
N LYS A 118 17.14 -5.03 -4.03
CA LYS A 118 16.33 -4.12 -3.22
C LYS A 118 15.42 -4.91 -2.32
N ILE A 119 15.19 -4.40 -1.12
CA ILE A 119 14.21 -4.95 -0.18
C ILE A 119 13.24 -3.85 0.26
N LEU A 120 12.00 -4.23 0.56
CA LEU A 120 10.97 -3.37 1.11
C LEU A 120 10.48 -3.96 2.42
N LEU A 121 10.41 -3.12 3.45
CA LEU A 121 9.85 -3.46 4.75
C LEU A 121 9.12 -2.27 5.37
N PHE A 122 8.26 -2.59 6.31
CA PHE A 122 7.49 -1.64 7.10
C PHE A 122 7.97 -1.73 8.55
N PRO A 123 8.87 -0.82 8.99
CA PRO A 123 9.55 -1.00 10.27
C PRO A 123 8.63 -0.84 11.48
N GLU A 124 7.41 -0.31 11.32
CA GLU A 124 6.37 -0.27 12.36
C GLU A 124 5.90 -1.67 12.82
N GLY A 125 6.11 -2.72 12.01
CA GLY A 125 5.86 -4.13 12.38
C GLY A 125 4.37 -4.57 12.45
N ASN A 126 3.43 -3.64 12.30
CA ASN A 126 2.00 -3.88 12.09
C ASN A 126 1.35 -2.64 11.44
N HIS A 127 0.12 -2.77 10.97
CA HIS A 127 -0.65 -1.66 10.40
C HIS A 127 -1.49 -0.91 11.45
N SER A 128 -1.86 0.34 11.15
CA SER A 128 -2.78 1.18 11.94
C SER A 128 -3.51 2.18 11.04
N LEU A 129 -4.78 2.46 11.31
CA LEU A 129 -5.52 3.54 10.64
C LEU A 129 -5.10 4.93 11.12
N LYS A 130 -4.43 5.03 12.28
CA LYS A 130 -4.00 6.33 12.79
C LYS A 130 -3.03 7.00 11.83
N ARG A 131 -3.25 8.29 11.57
CA ARG A 131 -2.38 9.16 10.76
C ARG A 131 -1.15 9.56 11.56
N GLN A 132 -0.31 8.58 11.84
CA GLN A 132 0.87 8.71 12.69
C GLN A 132 1.90 7.64 12.30
N VAL A 133 3.14 8.03 12.03
CA VAL A 133 4.29 7.11 12.06
C VAL A 133 4.51 6.59 13.48
N ARG A 134 4.46 5.28 13.63
CA ARG A 134 4.63 4.60 14.92
C ARG A 134 6.12 4.37 15.24
N PRO A 135 6.45 4.01 16.50
CA PRO A 135 7.80 3.60 16.85
C PRO A 135 8.30 2.46 15.94
N LEU A 136 9.49 2.65 15.38
CA LEU A 136 10.10 1.73 14.43
C LEU A 136 10.86 0.59 15.14
N SER A 137 10.70 -0.63 14.64
CA SER A 137 11.48 -1.79 15.08
C SER A 137 12.91 -1.76 14.54
N LYS A 138 13.85 -2.32 15.31
CA LYS A 138 15.28 -2.43 14.95
C LYS A 138 15.59 -3.57 13.97
N GLY A 139 14.59 -4.19 13.36
CA GLY A 139 14.80 -5.35 12.48
C GLY A 139 15.63 -5.00 11.25
N PHE A 140 15.29 -3.90 10.59
CA PHE A 140 15.96 -3.45 9.37
C PHE A 140 17.40 -3.00 9.59
N THR A 141 17.73 -2.44 10.75
CA THR A 141 19.10 -2.00 11.04
C THR A 141 20.07 -3.18 11.13
N ARG A 142 19.58 -4.36 11.55
CA ARG A 142 20.40 -5.58 11.56
C ARG A 142 20.73 -6.08 10.17
N ILE A 143 19.77 -6.03 9.24
CA ILE A 143 20.00 -6.38 7.83
C ILE A 143 21.01 -5.41 7.21
N VAL A 144 20.85 -4.10 7.47
CA VAL A 144 21.76 -3.06 7.00
C VAL A 144 23.17 -3.29 7.54
N ALA A 145 23.31 -3.51 8.85
CA ALA A 145 24.60 -3.77 9.48
C ALA A 145 25.24 -5.05 8.95
N GLY A 146 24.48 -6.15 8.82
CA GLY A 146 24.98 -7.41 8.27
C GLY A 146 25.48 -7.30 6.83
N ALA A 147 24.79 -6.53 5.99
CA ALA A 147 25.23 -6.26 4.62
C ALA A 147 26.52 -5.44 4.59
N LEU A 148 26.62 -4.37 5.41
CA LEU A 148 27.82 -3.51 5.47
C LEU A 148 29.01 -4.19 6.16
N MET A 149 28.80 -5.15 7.05
CA MET A 149 29.91 -5.94 7.61
C MET A 149 30.59 -6.82 6.56
N GLN A 150 29.83 -7.29 5.56
CA GLN A 150 30.36 -8.09 4.45
C GLN A 150 31.04 -7.23 3.38
N ASP A 151 30.52 -6.03 3.15
CA ASP A 151 31.09 -5.04 2.22
C ASP A 151 30.92 -3.62 2.80
N PRO A 152 31.93 -3.11 3.54
CA PRO A 152 31.87 -1.78 4.17
C PRO A 152 31.78 -0.62 3.18
N GLU A 153 32.25 -0.81 1.94
CA GLU A 153 32.26 0.21 0.89
C GLU A 153 30.97 0.22 0.04
N MET A 154 30.04 -0.72 0.31
CA MET A 154 28.77 -0.79 -0.39
C MET A 154 28.03 0.55 -0.32
N ASP A 155 27.65 1.10 -1.49
CA ASP A 155 26.83 2.30 -1.57
C ASP A 155 25.33 2.01 -1.30
N LEU A 156 25.06 1.39 -0.15
CA LEU A 156 23.75 1.00 0.35
C LEU A 156 22.93 2.23 0.73
N LYS A 157 21.77 2.39 0.10
CA LYS A 157 20.83 3.48 0.39
C LYS A 157 19.65 2.97 1.19
N ILE A 158 19.19 3.75 2.15
CA ILE A 158 17.90 3.56 2.82
C ILE A 158 16.95 4.61 2.23
N LEU A 159 15.89 4.15 1.56
CA LEU A 159 14.95 5.01 0.85
C LEU A 159 13.65 5.13 1.65
N PRO A 160 13.42 6.24 2.37
CA PRO A 160 12.15 6.48 3.05
C PRO A 160 11.06 6.86 2.04
N ILE A 161 9.89 6.24 2.17
CA ILE A 161 8.71 6.54 1.36
C ILE A 161 7.52 6.77 2.30
N GLY A 162 6.91 7.94 2.21
CA GLY A 162 5.67 8.27 2.91
C GLY A 162 4.45 7.93 2.06
N LEU A 163 3.57 7.07 2.57
CA LEU A 163 2.27 6.76 2.00
C LEU A 163 1.20 7.61 2.68
N ASN A 164 0.53 8.45 1.90
CA ASN A 164 -0.51 9.35 2.39
C ASN A 164 -1.83 9.09 1.68
N PHE A 165 -2.78 8.53 2.41
CA PHE A 165 -4.13 8.26 1.90
C PHE A 165 -5.07 9.43 2.20
N GLN A 166 -5.92 9.80 1.26
CA GLN A 166 -7.02 10.71 1.55
C GLN A 166 -8.03 10.04 2.50
N ALA A 167 -8.25 8.74 2.35
CA ALA A 167 -8.98 7.90 3.30
C ALA A 167 -8.51 6.45 3.15
N HIS A 168 -8.17 5.79 4.26
CA HIS A 168 -7.59 4.44 4.21
C HIS A 168 -8.59 3.37 3.77
N GLN A 169 -9.86 3.51 4.16
CA GLN A 169 -10.84 2.43 4.01
C GLN A 169 -11.77 2.61 2.81
N LYS A 170 -11.60 3.72 2.07
CA LYS A 170 -12.43 4.09 0.91
C LYS A 170 -11.64 3.94 -0.39
N SER A 171 -12.18 3.13 -1.29
CA SER A 171 -11.85 3.21 -2.72
C SER A 171 -12.33 4.53 -3.30
N GLY A 172 -11.83 4.92 -4.47
CA GLY A 172 -12.20 6.17 -5.15
C GLY A 172 -11.62 7.42 -4.52
N THR A 173 -10.59 7.28 -3.69
CA THR A 173 -9.90 8.40 -3.04
C THR A 173 -8.48 8.57 -3.56
N LYS A 174 -7.85 9.69 -3.22
CA LYS A 174 -6.48 10.02 -3.65
C LYS A 174 -5.48 9.33 -2.73
N VAL A 175 -4.33 8.93 -3.29
CA VAL A 175 -3.15 8.53 -2.53
C VAL A 175 -1.91 9.21 -3.09
N LEU A 176 -1.00 9.64 -2.20
CA LEU A 176 0.30 10.19 -2.53
C LEU A 176 1.39 9.27 -1.99
N LEU A 177 2.33 8.91 -2.86
CA LEU A 177 3.62 8.32 -2.51
C LEU A 177 4.66 9.45 -2.53
N GLU A 178 5.21 9.80 -1.38
CA GLU A 178 6.26 10.81 -1.27
C GLU A 178 7.59 10.14 -0.98
N VAL A 179 8.50 10.17 -1.96
CA VAL A 179 9.85 9.60 -1.84
C VAL A 179 10.77 10.66 -1.25
N GLY A 180 11.37 10.35 -0.09
CA GLY A 180 12.37 11.22 0.52
C GLY A 180 13.76 11.02 -0.07
N GLU A 181 14.70 11.87 0.36
CA GLU A 181 16.10 11.73 0.00
C GLU A 181 16.68 10.44 0.58
N PRO A 182 17.43 9.64 -0.21
CA PRO A 182 18.01 8.41 0.31
C PRO A 182 19.09 8.69 1.35
N ILE A 183 19.05 7.95 2.44
CA ILE A 183 20.01 8.01 3.53
C ILE A 183 21.17 7.05 3.20
N ALA A 184 22.41 7.52 3.31
CA ALA A 184 23.59 6.67 3.14
C ALA A 184 23.75 5.76 4.37
N ALA A 185 23.60 4.45 4.18
CA ALA A 185 23.58 3.50 5.30
C ALA A 185 24.93 3.42 6.04
N LYS A 186 26.04 3.60 5.31
CA LYS A 186 27.40 3.53 5.85
C LYS A 186 27.69 4.53 6.96
N GLU A 187 27.05 5.71 6.93
CA GLU A 187 27.20 6.76 7.96
C GLU A 187 26.67 6.33 9.34
N TYR A 188 25.88 5.24 9.38
CA TYR A 188 25.23 4.76 10.58
C TYR A 188 25.76 3.40 11.06
N MET A 189 26.91 2.94 10.54
CA MET A 189 27.56 1.71 11.02
C MET A 189 27.87 1.85 12.53
N GLY A 190 27.44 0.87 13.33
CA GLY A 190 27.55 0.91 14.81
C GLY A 190 26.61 1.90 15.52
N GLN A 191 25.71 2.56 14.79
CA GLN A 191 24.82 3.59 15.31
C GLN A 191 23.34 3.28 15.04
N GLU A 192 22.88 2.05 15.33
CA GLU A 192 21.54 1.59 14.94
C GLU A 192 20.42 2.43 15.56
N LYS A 193 20.60 2.91 16.79
CA LYS A 193 19.63 3.81 17.45
C LYS A 193 19.51 5.14 16.70
N ALA A 194 20.62 5.70 16.22
CA ALA A 194 20.61 6.93 15.44
C ALA A 194 19.95 6.70 14.08
N LEU A 195 20.21 5.56 13.44
CA LEU A 195 19.56 5.21 12.18
C LEU A 195 18.04 5.09 12.32
N VAL A 196 17.57 4.40 13.36
CA VAL A 196 16.13 4.29 13.65
C VAL A 196 15.50 5.67 13.81
N ARG A 197 16.13 6.56 14.60
CA ARG A 197 15.65 7.93 14.80
C ARG A 197 15.63 8.72 13.49
N LYS A 198 16.70 8.64 12.69
CA LYS A 198 16.77 9.31 11.39
C LYS A 198 15.64 8.85 10.47
N VAL A 199 15.46 7.54 10.29
CA VAL A 199 14.39 6.99 9.46
C VAL A 199 13.00 7.39 9.97
N GLN A 200 12.79 7.34 11.29
CA GLN A 200 11.52 7.76 11.89
C GLN A 200 11.21 9.23 11.58
N ASN A 201 12.18 10.13 11.79
CA ASN A 201 12.03 11.55 11.52
C ASN A 201 11.76 11.82 10.03
N GLU A 202 12.45 11.13 9.12
CA GLU A 202 12.19 11.28 7.68
C GLU A 202 10.79 10.78 7.30
N LEU A 203 10.34 9.62 7.81
CA LEU A 203 8.98 9.15 7.57
C LEU A 203 7.92 10.10 8.14
N GLN A 204 8.16 10.71 9.31
CA GLN A 204 7.25 11.70 9.89
C GLN A 204 7.12 12.94 9.00
N LYS A 205 8.20 13.41 8.38
CA LYS A 205 8.16 14.54 7.43
C LYS A 205 7.43 14.20 6.12
N LEU A 206 7.58 12.96 5.64
CA LEU A 206 6.97 12.51 4.38
C LEU A 206 5.50 12.10 4.54
N THR A 207 4.98 12.07 5.77
CA THR A 207 3.61 11.61 6.06
C THR A 207 2.83 12.64 6.84
N LEU A 208 1.50 12.54 6.78
CA LEU A 208 0.65 13.20 7.76
C LEU A 208 0.82 12.52 9.11
N HIS A 209 1.67 13.11 9.97
CA HIS A 209 1.95 12.66 11.32
C HIS A 209 1.23 13.56 12.34
N LEU A 210 0.15 13.05 12.93
CA LEU A 210 -0.58 13.71 14.00
C LEU A 210 0.00 13.29 15.37
N PRO A 211 0.25 14.23 16.30
CA PRO A 211 0.68 13.91 17.66
C PRO A 211 -0.33 13.03 18.39
N GLU A 212 0.15 12.10 19.21
CA GLU A 212 -0.71 11.15 19.93
C GLU A 212 -1.59 11.85 20.98
N ASP A 213 -0.99 12.76 21.75
CA ASP A 213 -1.64 13.44 22.88
C ASP A 213 -2.82 14.34 22.47
N ASN A 214 -2.89 14.74 21.20
CA ASN A 214 -3.94 15.61 20.67
C ASN A 214 -4.53 15.09 19.35
N TYR A 215 -4.46 13.77 19.13
CA TYR A 215 -4.81 13.14 17.85
C TYR A 215 -6.24 13.45 17.40
N GLU A 216 -7.22 13.22 18.28
CA GLU A 216 -8.64 13.36 17.94
C GLU A 216 -9.00 14.80 17.56
N ASN A 217 -8.54 15.78 18.33
CA ASN A 217 -8.80 17.19 18.04
C ASN A 217 -8.11 17.64 16.75
N ALA A 218 -6.86 17.22 16.53
CA ALA A 218 -6.11 17.54 15.31
C ALA A 218 -6.80 16.94 14.08
N LEU A 219 -7.25 15.69 14.17
CA LEU A 219 -8.00 15.04 13.11
C LEU A 219 -9.33 15.75 12.86
N ILE A 220 -10.15 16.01 13.89
CA ILE A 220 -11.43 16.73 13.75
C ILE A 220 -11.23 18.10 13.10
N LYS A 221 -10.18 18.84 13.49
CA LYS A 221 -9.85 20.14 12.88
C LYS A 221 -9.57 19.99 11.39
N LEU A 222 -8.79 18.99 10.99
CA LEU A 222 -8.51 18.70 9.59
C LEU A 222 -9.76 18.27 8.82
N LEU A 223 -10.61 17.43 9.42
CA LEU A 223 -11.84 16.96 8.77
C LEU A 223 -12.89 18.07 8.56
N ARG A 224 -12.86 19.11 9.39
CA ARG A 224 -13.71 20.30 9.25
C ARG A 224 -13.23 21.25 8.14
N THR A 225 -12.00 21.08 7.67
CA THR A 225 -11.44 21.80 6.53
C THR A 225 -11.51 20.91 5.28
N ASP A 226 -11.71 21.48 4.09
CA ASP A 226 -11.64 20.72 2.82
C ASP A 226 -10.17 20.46 2.42
N THR A 227 -9.37 20.02 3.38
CA THR A 227 -7.93 19.85 3.23
C THR A 227 -7.63 18.52 2.54
N ASP A 228 -6.76 18.58 1.52
CA ASP A 228 -6.17 17.38 0.92
C ASP A 228 -5.20 16.74 1.92
N LEU A 229 -5.66 15.67 2.57
CA LEU A 229 -4.90 14.94 3.59
C LEU A 229 -3.71 14.18 3.00
N THR A 230 -3.62 14.07 1.68
CA THR A 230 -2.46 13.46 1.03
C THR A 230 -1.25 14.37 1.05
N THR A 231 -1.46 15.68 0.93
CA THR A 231 -0.38 16.69 0.82
C THR A 231 -0.18 17.54 2.07
N PHE A 232 -1.14 17.56 3.00
CA PHE A 232 -1.03 18.37 4.21
C PHE A 232 0.13 17.91 5.11
N ARG A 233 0.91 18.86 5.64
CA ARG A 233 1.99 18.61 6.62
C ARG A 233 1.76 19.52 7.84
N THR A 234 2.00 19.01 9.04
CA THR A 234 1.76 19.76 10.30
C THR A 234 2.64 21.00 10.43
N ASP A 235 3.83 20.97 9.82
CA ASP A 235 4.85 22.01 9.94
C ASP A 235 4.71 23.08 8.84
N SER A 236 3.87 22.85 7.82
CA SER A 236 3.55 23.88 6.84
C SER A 236 2.61 24.90 7.48
N THR A 237 3.06 26.15 7.57
CA THR A 237 2.22 27.29 7.97
C THR A 237 0.90 27.21 7.19
N PRO A 238 -0.25 27.27 7.87
CA PRO A 238 -1.52 27.25 7.17
C PRO A 238 -1.56 28.49 6.27
N THR A 239 -1.47 28.29 4.96
CA THR A 239 -1.86 29.30 3.99
C THR A 239 -3.34 29.52 4.18
N THR A 240 -3.71 30.40 5.12
CA THR A 240 -5.02 31.01 5.35
C THR A 240 -6.19 30.28 4.69
N SER A 241 -6.39 29.00 5.01
CA SER A 241 -7.54 28.27 4.52
C SER A 241 -8.69 28.65 5.43
N LYS A 242 -9.50 29.61 4.95
CA LYS A 242 -10.80 29.90 5.56
C LYS A 242 -11.52 28.56 5.79
N PRO A 243 -12.27 28.39 6.89
CA PRO A 243 -13.10 27.21 7.08
C PRO A 243 -14.10 27.15 5.93
N VAL A 244 -13.79 26.37 4.90
CA VAL A 244 -14.72 26.07 3.82
C VAL A 244 -15.64 25.00 4.38
N VAL A 245 -16.88 25.39 4.70
CA VAL A 245 -17.95 24.43 4.94
C VAL A 245 -18.03 23.57 3.70
N ARG A 246 -17.71 22.29 3.86
CA ARG A 246 -17.73 21.30 2.78
C ARG A 246 -19.12 21.30 2.15
N GLN A 247 -19.27 21.90 0.97
CA GLN A 247 -20.49 21.74 0.19
C GLN A 247 -20.55 20.26 -0.22
N LYS A 248 -21.40 19.48 0.48
CA LYS A 248 -21.72 18.11 0.09
C LYS A 248 -22.40 18.17 -1.26
N ASN A 249 -21.65 18.14 -2.35
CA ASN A 249 -22.21 17.80 -3.65
C ASN A 249 -22.72 16.37 -3.54
N ALA A 250 -24.03 16.24 -3.31
CA ALA A 250 -24.67 14.95 -3.12
C ALA A 250 -24.41 14.11 -4.36
N HIS A 251 -23.66 13.02 -4.20
CA HIS A 251 -23.44 12.09 -5.31
C HIS A 251 -24.82 11.61 -5.79
N PRO A 252 -25.18 11.73 -7.08
CA PRO A 252 -26.53 11.45 -7.54
C PRO A 252 -26.93 10.02 -7.17
N LYS A 253 -28.00 9.86 -6.38
CA LYS A 253 -28.43 8.55 -5.84
C LYS A 253 -28.68 7.52 -6.96
N TRP A 254 -29.15 7.96 -8.12
CA TRP A 254 -29.39 7.09 -9.28
C TRP A 254 -28.10 6.48 -9.85
N LYS A 255 -26.97 7.21 -9.86
CA LYS A 255 -25.68 6.67 -10.32
C LYS A 255 -25.23 5.50 -9.46
N ASN A 256 -25.49 5.57 -8.15
CA ASN A 256 -25.17 4.48 -7.24
C ASN A 256 -26.09 3.27 -7.43
N ARG A 257 -27.40 3.50 -7.63
CA ARG A 257 -28.34 2.41 -7.93
C ARG A 257 -27.99 1.70 -9.23
N LEU A 258 -27.71 2.45 -10.30
CA LEU A 258 -27.30 1.89 -11.59
C LEU A 258 -26.00 1.08 -11.46
N PHE A 259 -25.01 1.62 -10.75
CA PHE A 259 -23.76 0.92 -10.50
C PHE A 259 -23.97 -0.41 -9.76
N LYS A 260 -24.76 -0.40 -8.66
CA LYS A 260 -25.10 -1.61 -7.90
C LYS A 260 -25.81 -2.64 -8.78
N ALA A 261 -26.69 -2.21 -9.68
CA ALA A 261 -27.35 -3.12 -10.62
C ALA A 261 -26.34 -3.79 -11.58
N MET A 262 -25.45 -3.00 -12.19
CA MET A 262 -24.42 -3.52 -13.09
C MET A 262 -23.39 -4.42 -12.39
N HIS A 263 -23.21 -4.28 -11.08
CA HIS A 263 -22.19 -5.01 -10.31
C HIS A 263 -22.79 -5.84 -9.17
N LEU A 264 -24.06 -6.25 -9.33
CA LEU A 264 -24.83 -6.85 -8.26
C LEU A 264 -24.11 -8.06 -7.61
N PRO A 265 -23.53 -9.02 -8.36
CA PRO A 265 -22.82 -10.14 -7.75
C PRO A 265 -21.65 -9.71 -6.87
N LEU A 266 -20.83 -8.76 -7.34
CA LEU A 266 -19.68 -8.25 -6.58
C LEU A 266 -20.12 -7.46 -5.34
N TRP A 267 -21.22 -6.71 -5.46
CA TRP A 267 -21.80 -5.99 -4.34
C TRP A 267 -22.36 -6.94 -3.27
N LEU A 268 -23.05 -8.01 -3.67
CA LEU A 268 -23.56 -9.04 -2.77
C LEU A 268 -22.43 -9.76 -2.02
N VAL A 269 -21.35 -10.12 -2.74
CA VAL A 269 -20.17 -10.74 -2.11
C VAL A 269 -19.58 -9.83 -1.04
N TRP A 270 -19.45 -8.53 -1.31
CA TRP A 270 -18.99 -7.60 -0.28
C TRP A 270 -19.97 -7.44 0.87
N ALA A 271 -21.28 -7.31 0.60
CA ALA A 271 -22.29 -7.17 1.65
C ALA A 271 -22.25 -8.38 2.61
N TRP A 272 -21.94 -9.57 2.08
CA TRP A 272 -21.76 -10.79 2.85
C TRP A 272 -20.42 -10.86 3.62
N ILE A 273 -19.32 -10.36 3.05
CA ILE A 273 -17.99 -10.40 3.68
C ILE A 273 -17.83 -9.29 4.73
N LYS A 274 -18.30 -8.07 4.46
CA LYS A 274 -18.13 -6.88 5.31
C LYS A 274 -18.39 -7.14 6.81
N PRO A 275 -19.53 -7.72 7.23
CA PRO A 275 -19.81 -7.95 8.65
C PRO A 275 -18.89 -8.98 9.32
N LYS A 276 -18.16 -9.80 8.55
CA LYS A 276 -17.24 -10.83 9.05
C LYS A 276 -15.83 -10.29 9.34
N ILE A 277 -15.53 -9.07 8.91
CA ILE A 277 -14.22 -8.46 9.04
C ILE A 277 -14.08 -7.83 10.43
N LYS A 278 -13.26 -8.43 11.30
CA LYS A 278 -13.01 -7.93 12.66
C LYS A 278 -12.19 -6.64 12.70
N ASP A 279 -11.18 -6.52 11.83
CA ASP A 279 -10.29 -5.37 11.76
C ASP A 279 -10.59 -4.56 10.49
N THR A 280 -11.10 -3.35 10.69
CA THR A 280 -11.60 -2.50 9.61
C THR A 280 -10.47 -1.96 8.70
N VAL A 281 -9.20 -2.10 9.08
CA VAL A 281 -8.05 -1.82 8.19
C VAL A 281 -8.12 -2.66 6.92
N PHE A 282 -8.67 -3.87 6.99
CA PHE A 282 -8.77 -4.77 5.84
C PHE A 282 -9.90 -4.41 4.86
N TYR A 283 -10.74 -3.41 5.16
CA TYR A 283 -11.81 -3.00 4.24
C TYR A 283 -11.24 -2.60 2.89
N GLY A 284 -10.19 -1.75 2.88
CA GLY A 284 -9.55 -1.32 1.64
C GLY A 284 -8.95 -2.49 0.85
N THR A 285 -8.25 -3.37 1.57
CA THR A 285 -7.63 -4.59 1.02
C THR A 285 -8.66 -5.52 0.37
N ILE A 286 -9.78 -5.81 1.03
CA ILE A 286 -10.78 -6.74 0.52
C ILE A 286 -11.52 -6.15 -0.69
N LYS A 287 -11.90 -4.86 -0.63
CA LYS A 287 -12.46 -4.14 -1.78
C LYS A 287 -11.53 -4.22 -2.98
N PHE A 288 -10.23 -4.03 -2.76
CA PHE A 288 -9.22 -4.16 -3.81
C PHE A 288 -9.11 -5.58 -4.37
N CYS A 289 -9.10 -6.62 -3.53
CA CYS A 289 -9.05 -8.01 -3.99
C CYS A 289 -10.28 -8.40 -4.81
N LEU A 290 -11.48 -7.91 -4.46
CA LEU A 290 -12.69 -8.08 -5.27
C LEU A 290 -12.54 -7.42 -6.66
N GLY A 291 -11.95 -6.23 -6.70
CA GLY A 291 -11.58 -5.54 -7.94
C GLY A 291 -10.55 -6.31 -8.78
N LEU A 292 -9.50 -6.81 -8.14
CA LEU A 292 -8.36 -7.47 -8.79
C LEU A 292 -8.69 -8.87 -9.33
N VAL A 293 -9.51 -9.64 -8.61
CA VAL A 293 -9.74 -11.08 -8.88
C VAL A 293 -11.17 -11.36 -9.31
N ALA A 294 -12.17 -10.89 -8.56
CA ALA A 294 -13.57 -11.26 -8.82
C ALA A 294 -14.16 -10.50 -10.01
N THR A 295 -13.83 -9.21 -10.17
CA THR A 295 -14.38 -8.37 -11.25
C THR A 295 -14.05 -8.89 -12.66
N PRO A 296 -12.80 -9.28 -12.96
CA PRO A 296 -12.41 -9.78 -14.28
C PRO A 296 -13.07 -11.12 -14.62
N ILE A 297 -13.22 -12.01 -13.63
CA ILE A 297 -13.96 -13.27 -13.78
C ILE A 297 -15.43 -12.99 -14.08
N TYR A 298 -16.05 -12.11 -13.29
CA TYR A 298 -17.44 -11.70 -13.48
C TYR A 298 -17.68 -11.10 -14.87
N TYR A 299 -16.80 -10.19 -15.30
CA TYR A 299 -16.93 -9.53 -16.60
C TYR A 299 -16.73 -10.51 -17.76
N LEU A 300 -15.85 -11.49 -17.61
CA LEU A 300 -15.69 -12.55 -18.61
C LEU A 300 -16.97 -13.40 -18.72
N LEU A 301 -17.61 -13.76 -17.60
CA LEU A 301 -18.87 -14.50 -17.60
C LEU A 301 -20.00 -13.69 -18.24
N VAL A 302 -20.11 -12.40 -17.91
CA VAL A 302 -21.09 -11.50 -18.54
C VAL A 302 -20.83 -11.37 -20.04
N PHE A 303 -19.57 -11.25 -20.45
CA PHE A 303 -19.20 -11.18 -21.86
C PHE A 303 -19.64 -12.45 -22.62
N ILE A 304 -19.29 -13.63 -22.10
CA ILE A 304 -19.67 -14.92 -22.70
C ILE A 304 -21.19 -15.04 -22.80
N LEU A 305 -21.91 -14.65 -21.74
CA LEU A 305 -23.37 -14.68 -21.72
C LEU A 305 -24.00 -13.74 -22.75
N ILE A 306 -23.53 -12.50 -22.87
CA ILE A 306 -24.07 -11.56 -23.86
C ILE A 306 -23.74 -12.06 -25.27
N TYR A 307 -22.52 -12.55 -25.49
CA TYR A 307 -22.09 -13.07 -26.78
C TYR A 307 -22.86 -14.32 -27.21
N SER A 308 -23.39 -15.13 -26.29
CA SER A 308 -24.21 -16.30 -26.65
C SER A 308 -25.61 -15.91 -27.17
N PHE A 309 -26.08 -14.69 -26.92
CA PHE A 309 -27.42 -14.21 -27.32
C PHE A 309 -27.38 -12.97 -28.24
N ALA A 310 -26.22 -12.36 -28.45
CA ALA A 310 -26.05 -11.12 -29.19
C ALA A 310 -24.70 -11.07 -29.94
N SER A 311 -24.44 -9.97 -30.64
CA SER A 311 -23.19 -9.82 -31.40
C SER A 311 -21.96 -9.60 -30.52
N LEU A 312 -20.77 -9.90 -31.07
CA LEU A 312 -19.48 -9.57 -30.44
C LEU A 312 -19.39 -8.08 -30.07
N ASN A 313 -19.84 -7.20 -30.96
CA ASN A 313 -19.82 -5.75 -30.74
C ASN A 313 -20.69 -5.36 -29.54
N THR A 314 -21.87 -5.96 -29.41
CA THR A 314 -22.76 -5.75 -28.27
C THR A 314 -22.08 -6.17 -26.96
N ALA A 315 -21.47 -7.36 -26.93
CA ALA A 315 -20.76 -7.85 -25.74
C ALA A 315 -19.61 -6.91 -25.34
N ILE A 316 -18.79 -6.48 -26.30
CA ILE A 316 -17.68 -5.53 -26.07
C ILE A 316 -18.21 -4.21 -25.50
N VAL A 317 -19.22 -3.61 -26.12
CA VAL A 317 -19.79 -2.33 -25.67
C VAL A 317 -20.34 -2.43 -24.25
N CYS A 318 -21.05 -3.51 -23.92
CA CYS A 318 -21.54 -3.75 -22.56
C CYS A 318 -20.41 -3.81 -21.53
N ILE A 319 -19.32 -4.53 -21.82
CA ILE A 319 -18.17 -4.60 -20.92
C ILE A 319 -17.47 -3.24 -20.79
N LEU A 320 -17.34 -2.48 -21.88
CA LEU A 320 -16.77 -1.12 -21.82
C LEU A 320 -17.63 -0.18 -20.97
N LEU A 321 -18.96 -0.28 -21.05
CA LEU A 321 -19.88 0.49 -20.21
C LEU A 321 -19.78 0.08 -18.73
N MET A 322 -19.61 -1.21 -18.44
CA MET A 322 -19.37 -1.70 -17.08
C MET A 322 -18.04 -1.17 -16.52
N LEU A 323 -16.95 -1.25 -17.29
CA LEU A 323 -15.65 -0.68 -16.92
C LEU A 323 -15.72 0.84 -16.72
N LEU A 324 -16.48 1.54 -17.56
CA LEU A 324 -16.68 2.98 -17.43
C LEU A 324 -17.46 3.30 -16.15
N SER A 325 -18.54 2.58 -15.84
CA SER A 325 -19.32 2.84 -14.64
C SER A 325 -18.54 2.49 -13.36
N LEU A 326 -17.70 1.45 -13.42
CA LEU A 326 -16.69 1.12 -12.41
C LEU A 326 -15.75 2.33 -12.19
N LYS A 327 -15.16 2.85 -13.26
CA LYS A 327 -14.22 3.98 -13.21
C LYS A 327 -14.86 5.30 -12.76
N ILE A 328 -16.12 5.57 -13.10
CA ILE A 328 -16.79 6.81 -12.71
C ILE A 328 -17.22 6.74 -11.24
N ASN A 329 -17.75 5.61 -10.78
CA ASN A 329 -18.41 5.53 -9.48
C ASN A 329 -17.53 4.87 -8.39
N ARG A 330 -16.20 5.03 -8.38
CA ARG A 330 -15.21 4.29 -7.54
C ARG A 330 -15.50 4.16 -6.03
N ASN A 331 -16.47 4.88 -5.49
CA ASN A 331 -16.92 4.86 -4.08
C ASN A 331 -17.95 3.74 -3.78
N TRP A 332 -17.74 2.54 -4.34
CA TRP A 332 -18.74 1.44 -4.47
C TRP A 332 -19.41 0.92 -3.19
N TYR A 333 -18.91 1.23 -1.99
CA TYR A 333 -19.37 0.64 -0.74
C TYR A 333 -19.69 1.63 0.38
N ASN A 334 -19.58 2.93 0.12
CA ASN A 334 -19.37 3.92 1.18
C ASN A 334 -20.65 4.70 1.57
N GLU A 335 -21.86 4.25 1.21
CA GLU A 335 -23.10 4.87 1.71
C GLU A 335 -23.13 4.77 3.25
N GLY A 336 -23.21 5.92 3.93
CA GLY A 336 -23.21 6.01 5.40
C GLY A 336 -21.83 5.97 6.07
N GLU A 337 -20.73 5.84 5.32
CA GLU A 337 -19.38 5.70 5.87
C GLU A 337 -18.68 7.07 6.03
N GLU A 338 -19.32 8.06 6.65
CA GLU A 338 -18.75 9.42 6.82
C GLU A 338 -17.49 9.44 7.70
N ALA A 339 -17.33 8.45 8.60
CA ALA A 339 -16.27 8.36 9.60
C ALA A 339 -14.96 7.67 9.18
N LEU A 340 -14.86 7.12 7.96
CA LEU A 340 -13.74 6.23 7.57
C LEU A 340 -12.54 6.97 6.92
N ILE A 341 -12.07 8.06 7.55
CA ILE A 341 -10.98 8.91 7.02
C ILE A 341 -9.63 8.57 7.63
#